data_AF-A0A031LTU8-F1
#
_entry.id   AF-A0A031LTU8-F1
#
_cell.length_a   1.000
_cell.length_b   1.000
_cell.length_c   1.000
_cell.angle_alpha   90.00
_cell.angle_beta   90.00
_cell.angle_gamma   90.00
#
_symmetry.space_group_name_H-M   'P 1'
#
loop_
_entity.id
_entity.type
_entity.pdbx_description
1 polymer ?
#
loop_
_entity_poly.entity_id
_entity_poly.type
_entity_poly.pdbx_seq_one_letter_code
_entity_poly.pdbx_strand_id
1 'polypeptide(L)'
;MKAISKYGIGSIILAIILIGIAAFLFVYFHRGEEGEVFLIGKAYAYKTFNDPYRTTIGITNSSLIIIYAVFNNTGKNDIPICYVEINDITVSINQFYVLINQGYHSTFNGESIPVGIHNLTILINYNITLFHENKIMMNLGNGQTISFIAYLSS
;
A
#
# COMPACT_ATOMS: atom_id res chain seq x y z
N MET A 1 -52.69 23.39 28.27
CA MET A 1 -51.30 23.89 28.38
C MET A 1 -50.47 23.26 27.27
N LYS A 2 -50.05 24.02 26.25
CA LYS A 2 -49.16 23.54 25.18
C LYS A 2 -47.73 23.88 25.57
N ALA A 3 -46.95 22.88 25.96
CA ALA A 3 -45.51 23.01 26.12
C ALA A 3 -44.88 23.10 24.72
N ILE A 4 -44.66 24.32 24.24
CA ILE A 4 -43.87 24.56 23.04
C ILE A 4 -42.42 24.27 23.42
N SER A 5 -41.86 23.24 22.79
CA SER A 5 -40.46 22.83 22.87
C SER A 5 -39.53 24.05 22.85
N LYS A 6 -38.75 24.23 23.92
CA LYS A 6 -37.74 25.29 24.05
C LYS A 6 -36.52 25.11 23.14
N TYR A 7 -36.45 24.02 22.37
CA TYR A 7 -35.38 23.74 21.44
C TYR A 7 -35.85 24.10 20.03
N GLY A 8 -35.58 25.34 19.62
CA GLY A 8 -35.84 25.79 18.26
C GLY A 8 -35.03 24.98 17.25
N ILE A 9 -35.54 24.81 16.04
CA ILE A 9 -34.93 24.04 14.93
C ILE A 9 -33.42 24.32 14.76
N GLY A 10 -32.96 25.54 15.01
CA GLY A 10 -31.53 25.90 14.99
C GLY A 10 -30.65 25.13 15.98
N SER A 11 -31.16 24.78 17.16
CA SER A 11 -30.43 23.96 18.15
C SER A 11 -30.29 22.50 17.73
N ILE A 12 -31.25 21.97 16.97
CA ILE A 12 -31.19 20.63 16.37
C ILE A 12 -30.17 20.61 15.22
N ILE A 13 -30.19 21.63 14.36
CA ILE A 13 -29.23 21.76 13.25
C ILE A 13 -27.79 21.86 13.77
N LEU A 14 -27.56 22.66 14.82
CA LEU A 14 -26.24 22.80 15.43
C LEU A 14 -25.74 21.47 16.02
N ALA A 15 -26.62 20.71 16.67
CA ALA A 15 -26.27 19.39 17.21
C ALA A 15 -25.85 18.41 16.11
N ILE A 16 -26.56 18.38 14.97
CA ILE A 16 -26.22 17.54 13.82
C ILE A 16 -24.84 17.90 13.25
N ILE A 17 -24.56 19.20 13.10
CA ILE A 17 -23.26 19.68 12.61
C ILE A 17 -22.13 19.26 13.56
N LEU A 18 -22.32 19.42 14.88
CA LEU A 18 -21.32 19.05 15.87
C LEU A 18 -21.04 17.54 15.88
N ILE A 19 -22.08 16.70 15.76
CA ILE A 19 -21.91 15.25 15.63
C ILE A 19 -21.15 14.90 14.34
N GLY A 20 -21.46 15.55 13.23
CA GLY A 20 -20.76 15.37 11.96
C GLY A 20 -19.27 15.74 12.04
N ILE A 21 -18.96 16.88 12.67
CA ILE A 21 -17.57 17.31 12.90
C ILE A 21 -16.84 16.33 13.82
N ALA A 22 -17.47 15.89 14.92
CA ALA A 22 -16.85 14.92 15.83
C ALA A 22 -16.56 13.58 15.14
N ALA A 23 -17.49 13.08 14.32
CA ALA A 23 -17.29 11.87 13.52
C ALA A 23 -16.17 12.05 12.49
N PHE A 24 -16.13 13.20 11.81
CA PHE A 24 -15.07 13.54 10.86
C PHE A 24 -13.70 13.60 11.53
N LEU A 25 -13.60 14.29 12.67
CA LEU A 25 -12.37 14.38 13.45
C LEU A 25 -11.93 13.01 13.96
N PHE A 26 -12.86 12.18 14.44
CA PHE A 26 -12.55 10.81 14.89
C PHE A 26 -11.91 9.98 13.76
N VAL A 27 -12.49 9.99 12.57
CA VAL A 27 -11.95 9.29 11.38
C VAL A 27 -10.59 9.87 10.98
N TYR A 28 -10.45 11.20 11.00
CA TYR A 28 -9.21 11.88 10.62
C TYR A 28 -8.06 11.56 11.59
N PHE A 29 -8.30 11.59 12.90
CA PHE A 29 -7.28 11.28 13.91
C PHE A 29 -6.89 9.80 13.91
N HIS A 30 -7.85 8.88 13.71
CA HIS A 30 -7.53 7.44 13.63
C HIS A 30 -6.68 7.09 12.40
N ARG A 31 -6.90 7.78 11.26
CA ARG A 31 -6.01 7.65 10.09
C ARG A 31 -4.57 8.03 10.39
N GLY A 32 -4.33 8.99 11.27
CA GLY A 32 -2.98 9.38 11.70
C GLY A 32 -2.29 8.34 12.57
N GLU A 33 -3.03 7.43 13.22
CA GLU A 33 -2.45 6.38 14.08
C GLU A 33 -1.94 5.16 13.31
N GLU A 34 -2.37 4.98 12.07
CA GLU A 34 -1.99 3.84 11.23
C GLU A 34 -0.54 3.94 10.72
N GLY A 35 0.08 5.11 10.85
CA GLY A 35 1.46 5.39 10.42
C GLY A 35 1.59 5.63 8.93
N GLU A 36 2.78 6.08 8.53
CA GLU A 36 3.13 6.36 7.13
C GLU A 36 4.22 5.39 6.65
N VAL A 37 4.16 5.05 5.36
CA VAL A 37 5.17 4.26 4.66
C VAL A 37 6.00 5.15 3.74
N PHE A 38 7.32 4.98 3.80
CA PHE A 38 8.26 5.72 2.96
C PHE A 38 9.13 4.77 2.16
N LEU A 39 9.43 5.12 0.91
CA LEU A 39 10.55 4.53 0.20
C LEU A 39 11.86 5.13 0.73
N ILE A 40 12.82 4.28 1.06
CA ILE A 40 14.19 4.66 1.39
C ILE A 40 15.10 4.32 0.21
N GLY A 41 15.78 5.33 -0.32
CA GLY A 41 16.76 5.14 -1.40
C GLY A 41 16.12 4.88 -2.76
N LYS A 42 16.74 3.98 -3.54
CA LYS A 42 16.33 3.67 -4.92
C LYS A 42 15.55 2.35 -4.96
N ALA A 43 14.59 2.29 -5.88
CA ALA A 43 13.93 1.05 -6.26
C ALA A 43 14.47 0.54 -7.59
N TYR A 44 14.51 -0.77 -7.76
CA TYR A 44 14.96 -1.45 -8.97
C TYR A 44 13.90 -2.43 -9.45
N ALA A 45 13.67 -2.48 -10.75
CA ALA A 45 12.74 -3.42 -11.37
C ALA A 45 13.50 -4.34 -12.32
N TYR A 46 13.10 -5.61 -12.38
CA TYR A 46 13.58 -6.58 -13.36
C TYR A 46 12.46 -7.52 -13.80
N LYS A 47 12.59 -8.08 -14.99
CA LYS A 47 11.65 -9.04 -15.55
C LYS A 47 12.36 -10.37 -15.72
N THR A 48 11.80 -11.44 -15.17
CA THR A 48 12.40 -12.78 -15.25
C THR A 48 11.37 -13.86 -15.57
N PHE A 49 11.83 -14.84 -16.34
CA PHE A 49 11.09 -16.07 -16.65
C PHE A 49 11.49 -17.24 -15.73
N ASN A 50 12.59 -17.10 -14.98
CA ASN A 50 13.17 -18.14 -14.16
C ASN A 50 13.55 -17.55 -12.80
N ASP A 51 12.63 -17.63 -11.85
CA ASP A 51 12.84 -17.09 -10.51
C ASP A 51 12.59 -18.19 -9.47
N PRO A 52 13.49 -18.38 -8.48
CA PRO A 52 13.34 -19.43 -7.48
C PRO A 52 12.10 -19.26 -6.61
N TYR A 53 11.59 -18.03 -6.43
CA TYR A 53 10.41 -17.74 -5.61
C TYR A 53 9.09 -18.15 -6.29
N ARG A 54 9.10 -18.56 -7.57
CA ARG A 54 7.93 -19.13 -8.27
C ARG A 54 7.30 -20.29 -7.52
N THR A 55 8.14 -21.14 -6.93
CA THR A 55 7.69 -22.30 -6.14
C THR A 55 7.05 -21.87 -4.82
N THR A 56 7.56 -20.81 -4.20
CA THR A 56 7.04 -20.23 -2.96
C THR A 56 5.62 -19.68 -3.13
N ILE A 57 5.27 -19.17 -4.32
CA ILE A 57 3.97 -18.55 -4.61
C ILE A 57 3.10 -19.35 -5.59
N GLY A 58 3.52 -20.56 -5.97
CA GLY A 58 2.73 -21.48 -6.82
C GLY A 58 2.51 -21.03 -8.27
N ILE A 59 3.36 -20.15 -8.83
CA ILE A 59 3.21 -19.62 -10.19
C ILE A 59 4.16 -20.33 -11.16
N THR A 60 3.61 -21.07 -12.12
CA THR A 60 4.41 -21.97 -12.95
C THR A 60 4.76 -21.44 -14.36
N ASN A 61 4.01 -20.50 -14.97
CA ASN A 61 4.12 -20.25 -16.42
C ASN A 61 4.01 -18.78 -16.92
N SER A 62 4.18 -17.76 -16.07
CA SER A 62 4.06 -16.35 -16.47
C SER A 62 5.36 -15.58 -16.30
N SER A 63 5.59 -14.50 -17.06
CA SER A 63 6.69 -13.57 -16.78
C SER A 63 6.46 -12.91 -15.42
N LEU A 64 7.46 -12.92 -14.54
CA LEU A 64 7.40 -12.18 -13.28
C LEU A 64 8.13 -10.86 -13.45
N ILE A 65 7.48 -9.80 -12.99
CA ILE A 65 8.13 -8.52 -12.72
C ILE A 65 8.48 -8.53 -11.25
N ILE A 66 9.67 -8.07 -10.93
CA ILE A 66 10.10 -8.03 -9.55
C ILE A 66 10.67 -6.66 -9.25
N ILE A 67 10.21 -6.08 -8.14
CA ILE A 67 10.65 -4.77 -7.66
C ILE A 67 11.40 -4.97 -6.35
N TYR A 68 12.66 -4.56 -6.31
CA TYR A 68 13.45 -4.45 -5.10
C TYR A 68 13.42 -3.01 -4.60
N ALA A 69 13.05 -2.82 -3.33
CA ALA A 69 13.01 -1.50 -2.71
C ALA A 69 13.09 -1.61 -1.19
N VAL A 70 13.66 -0.60 -0.54
CA VAL A 70 13.66 -0.52 0.92
C VAL A 70 12.51 0.37 1.35
N PHE A 71 11.61 -0.13 2.20
CA PHE A 71 10.51 0.65 2.76
C PHE A 71 10.67 0.81 4.26
N ASN A 72 10.20 1.93 4.79
CA ASN A 72 10.01 2.17 6.21
C ASN A 72 8.54 2.36 6.51
N ASN A 73 7.91 1.40 7.17
CA ASN A 73 6.57 1.54 7.72
C ASN A 73 6.68 2.00 9.18
N THR A 74 6.26 3.24 9.45
CA THR A 74 6.29 3.85 10.79
C THR A 74 5.07 3.53 11.65
N GLY A 75 4.11 2.78 11.11
CA GLY A 75 2.91 2.33 11.79
C GLY A 75 3.16 1.28 12.85
N LYS A 76 2.09 0.95 13.59
CA LYS A 76 2.11 -0.11 14.62
C LYS A 76 1.81 -1.49 14.04
N ASN A 77 1.24 -1.54 12.84
CA ASN A 77 0.82 -2.75 12.16
C ASN A 77 1.32 -2.77 10.71
N ASP A 78 1.39 -3.96 10.14
CA ASP A 78 1.62 -4.15 8.71
C ASP A 78 0.51 -3.44 7.91
N ILE A 79 0.90 -2.71 6.87
CA ILE A 79 -0.04 -1.96 6.06
C ILE A 79 -0.25 -2.71 4.74
N PRO A 80 -1.47 -3.18 4.44
CA PRO A 80 -1.73 -3.91 3.20
C PRO A 80 -1.61 -2.98 2.00
N ILE A 81 -1.12 -3.53 0.89
CA ILE A 81 -1.12 -2.86 -0.41
C ILE A 81 -2.43 -3.25 -1.10
N CYS A 82 -3.27 -2.27 -1.44
CA CYS A 82 -4.55 -2.53 -2.10
C CYS A 82 -4.35 -2.87 -3.59
N TYR A 83 -3.51 -2.08 -4.27
CA TYR A 83 -3.13 -2.28 -5.66
C TYR A 83 -1.82 -1.53 -5.97
N VAL A 84 -1.17 -1.93 -7.06
CA VAL A 84 0.03 -1.29 -7.57
C VAL A 84 -0.23 -0.84 -9.00
N GLU A 85 0.19 0.37 -9.37
CA GLU A 85 0.21 0.83 -10.75
C GLU A 85 1.64 0.90 -11.25
N ILE A 86 1.88 0.35 -12.44
CA ILE A 86 3.17 0.37 -13.11
C ILE A 86 2.96 1.00 -14.49
N ASN A 87 3.54 2.17 -14.74
CA ASN A 87 3.39 2.89 -16.01
C ASN A 87 1.91 3.00 -16.44
N ASP A 88 1.06 3.41 -15.48
CA ASP A 88 -0.39 3.59 -15.64
C ASP A 88 -1.21 2.29 -15.85
N ILE A 89 -0.60 1.11 -15.63
CA ILE A 89 -1.28 -0.18 -15.60
C ILE A 89 -1.50 -0.62 -14.16
N THR A 90 -2.76 -0.75 -13.76
CA THR A 90 -3.16 -1.25 -12.44
C THR A 90 -3.01 -2.77 -12.35
N VAL A 91 -2.32 -3.22 -11.31
CA VAL A 91 -2.14 -4.61 -10.88
C VAL A 91 -2.90 -4.80 -9.58
N SER A 92 -3.85 -5.74 -9.58
CA SER A 92 -4.68 -6.03 -8.42
C SER A 92 -3.96 -6.87 -7.37
N ILE A 93 -4.47 -6.87 -6.13
CA ILE A 93 -3.89 -7.54 -4.96
C ILE A 93 -3.56 -9.03 -5.19
N ASN A 94 -4.37 -9.76 -5.96
CA ASN A 94 -4.16 -11.18 -6.26
C ASN A 94 -3.06 -11.46 -7.30
N GLN A 95 -2.38 -10.41 -7.78
CA GLN A 95 -1.35 -10.51 -8.81
C GLN A 95 0.02 -10.04 -8.30
N PHE A 96 0.16 -9.72 -7.01
CA PHE A 96 1.46 -9.43 -6.45
C PHE A 96 1.63 -9.98 -5.04
N TYR A 97 2.89 -10.13 -4.62
CA TYR A 97 3.27 -10.63 -3.32
C TYR A 97 4.50 -9.87 -2.81
N VAL A 98 4.60 -9.69 -1.51
CA VAL A 98 5.70 -9.03 -0.82
C VAL A 98 6.53 -10.08 -0.07
N LEU A 99 7.83 -10.08 -0.30
CA LEU A 99 8.81 -10.82 0.49
C LEU A 99 9.71 -9.84 1.26
N ILE A 100 10.10 -10.23 2.47
CA ILE A 100 11.10 -9.53 3.27
C ILE A 100 12.45 -10.19 3.04
N ASN A 101 13.43 -9.43 2.56
CA ASN A 101 14.79 -9.92 2.32
C ASN A 101 15.65 -9.75 3.58
N GLN A 102 16.11 -10.88 4.13
CA GLN A 102 16.94 -10.96 5.33
C GLN A 102 18.26 -11.69 5.01
N GLY A 103 19.20 -10.98 4.39
CA GLY A 103 20.47 -11.56 3.95
C GLY A 103 20.28 -12.58 2.83
N TYR A 104 20.63 -13.85 3.09
CA TYR A 104 20.49 -14.96 2.13
C TYR A 104 19.12 -15.65 2.15
N HIS A 105 18.19 -15.19 2.99
CA HIS A 105 16.86 -15.74 3.11
C HIS A 105 15.80 -14.67 2.86
N SER A 106 14.68 -15.06 2.25
CA SER A 106 13.51 -14.19 2.13
C SER A 106 12.30 -14.87 2.77
N THR A 107 11.51 -14.11 3.53
CA THR A 107 10.27 -14.58 4.16
C THR A 107 9.06 -13.97 3.46
N PHE A 108 8.01 -14.76 3.26
CA PHE A 108 6.76 -14.31 2.64
C PHE A 108 5.94 -13.45 3.60
N ASN A 109 5.50 -12.27 3.16
CA ASN A 109 4.69 -11.32 3.95
C ASN A 109 3.31 -11.04 3.33
N GLY A 110 2.81 -11.91 2.45
CA GLY A 110 1.53 -11.70 1.77
C GLY A 110 1.57 -10.45 0.90
N GLU A 111 0.56 -9.61 1.01
CA GLU A 111 0.40 -8.39 0.21
C GLU A 111 0.58 -7.12 1.05
N SER A 112 1.37 -7.18 2.13
CA SER A 112 1.52 -6.09 3.10
C SER A 112 2.96 -5.63 3.29
N ILE A 113 3.12 -4.34 3.61
CA ILE A 113 4.40 -3.74 3.99
C ILE A 113 4.60 -3.91 5.50
N PRO A 114 5.62 -4.67 5.93
CA PRO A 114 5.87 -4.95 7.35
C PRO A 114 6.29 -3.70 8.12
N VAL A 115 5.97 -3.66 9.42
CA VAL A 115 6.41 -2.59 10.34
C VAL A 115 7.94 -2.48 10.39
N GLY A 116 8.44 -1.24 10.36
CA GLY A 116 9.87 -0.91 10.42
C GLY A 116 10.53 -0.79 9.05
N ILE A 117 11.86 -0.83 9.04
CA ILE A 117 12.69 -0.69 7.84
C ILE A 117 13.05 -2.06 7.29
N HIS A 118 12.60 -2.36 6.08
CA HIS A 118 12.83 -3.65 5.43
C HIS A 118 13.23 -3.50 3.98
N ASN A 119 14.17 -4.35 3.53
CA ASN A 119 14.41 -4.57 2.11
C ASN A 119 13.35 -5.53 1.60
N LEU A 120 12.50 -5.07 0.69
CA LEU A 120 11.37 -5.82 0.17
C LEU A 120 11.58 -6.22 -1.28
N THR A 121 11.12 -7.43 -1.60
CA THR A 121 10.88 -7.88 -2.97
C THR A 121 9.39 -7.90 -3.22
N ILE A 122 8.91 -7.12 -4.17
CA ILE A 122 7.54 -7.17 -4.65
C ILE A 122 7.52 -8.00 -5.93
N LEU A 123 6.96 -9.20 -5.86
CA LEU A 123 6.78 -10.11 -6.99
C LEU A 123 5.45 -9.80 -7.66
N ILE A 124 5.45 -9.57 -8.97
CA ILE A 124 4.26 -9.17 -9.73
C ILE A 124 4.06 -10.15 -10.88
N ASN A 125 2.93 -10.85 -10.82
CA ASN A 125 2.46 -11.80 -11.81
C ASN A 125 1.61 -11.10 -12.87
N TYR A 126 2.26 -10.25 -13.66
CA TYR A 126 1.61 -9.54 -14.75
C TYR A 126 2.56 -9.39 -15.92
N ASN A 127 2.04 -9.43 -17.15
CA ASN A 127 2.85 -9.19 -18.34
C ASN A 127 2.86 -7.70 -18.69
N ILE A 128 3.80 -6.95 -18.11
CA ILE A 128 4.03 -5.53 -18.41
C ILE A 128 5.39 -5.36 -19.09
N THR A 129 5.50 -4.37 -19.96
CA THR A 129 6.77 -3.92 -20.54
C THR A 129 7.45 -2.95 -19.56
N LEU A 130 8.69 -3.24 -19.20
CA LEU A 130 9.50 -2.35 -18.37
C LEU A 130 10.34 -1.42 -19.26
N PHE A 131 10.43 -0.16 -18.84
CA PHE A 131 11.32 0.86 -19.43
C PHE A 131 12.51 1.11 -18.50
N HIS A 132 13.49 1.93 -18.93
CA HIS A 132 14.63 2.27 -18.08
C HIS A 132 14.21 2.88 -16.74
N GLU A 133 13.16 3.70 -16.77
CA GLU A 133 12.50 4.28 -15.60
C GLU A 133 11.03 3.85 -15.61
N ASN A 134 10.59 3.17 -14.54
CA ASN A 134 9.20 2.74 -14.40
C ASN A 134 8.55 3.53 -13.28
N LYS A 135 7.47 4.24 -13.59
CA LYS A 135 6.69 4.93 -12.58
C LYS A 135 5.84 3.91 -11.84
N ILE A 136 6.06 3.82 -10.53
CA ILE A 136 5.32 2.93 -9.63
C ILE A 136 4.48 3.78 -8.68
N MET A 137 3.19 3.47 -8.60
CA MET A 137 2.32 4.00 -7.56
C MET A 137 1.74 2.84 -6.75
N MET A 138 1.87 2.89 -5.42
CA MET A 138 1.29 1.88 -4.53
C MET A 138 0.23 2.53 -3.65
N ASN A 139 -0.99 2.02 -3.72
CA ASN A 139 -2.09 2.47 -2.88
C ASN A 139 -2.24 1.51 -1.69
N LEU A 140 -2.23 2.06 -0.48
CA LEU A 140 -2.16 1.31 0.76
C LEU A 140 -3.52 1.30 1.49
N GLY A 141 -3.74 0.30 2.34
CA GLY A 141 -4.98 0.13 3.10
C GLY A 141 -5.29 1.24 4.09
N ASN A 142 -4.27 1.99 4.53
CA ASN A 142 -4.45 3.20 5.35
C ASN A 142 -4.89 4.44 4.53
N GLY A 143 -5.02 4.29 3.21
CA GLY A 143 -5.39 5.35 2.27
C GLY A 143 -4.21 6.19 1.78
N GLN A 144 -2.98 5.87 2.18
CA GLN A 144 -1.78 6.51 1.65
C GLN A 144 -1.49 6.02 0.22
N THR A 145 -0.97 6.91 -0.62
CA THR A 145 -0.38 6.53 -1.92
C THR A 145 1.11 6.86 -1.93
N ILE A 146 1.96 5.86 -2.20
CA ILE A 146 3.40 6.04 -2.41
C ILE A 146 3.67 6.10 -3.92
N SER A 147 4.42 7.09 -4.39
CA SER A 147 4.85 7.20 -5.80
C SER A 147 6.37 7.24 -5.88
N PHE A 148 6.96 6.42 -6.75
CA PHE A 148 8.41 6.37 -6.95
C PHE A 148 8.79 5.85 -8.33
N ILE A 149 10.07 6.00 -8.69
CA ILE A 149 10.64 5.44 -9.90
C ILE A 149 11.43 4.17 -9.55
N ALA A 150 11.12 3.08 -10.24
CA ALA A 150 11.92 1.85 -10.23
C ALA A 150 12.76 1.77 -11.50
N TYR A 151 14.08 1.76 -11.33
CA TYR A 151 15.04 1.70 -12.44
C TYR A 151 15.18 0.27 -12.94
N LEU A 152 15.15 0.08 -14.26
CA LEU A 152 15.44 -1.23 -14.84
C LEU A 152 16.87 -1.65 -14.47
N SER A 153 17.00 -2.74 -13.74
CA SER A 153 18.29 -3.38 -13.49
C SER A 153 18.54 -4.42 -14.57
N SER A 154 19.73 -4.36 -15.17
CA SER A 154 20.25 -5.34 -16.13
C SER A 154 20.61 -6.66 -15.46
#